data_AF-A0A9P3JAU6-F1
#
_entry.id   AF-A0A9P3JAU6-F1
#
_cell.length_a   1.000
_cell.length_b   1.000
_cell.length_c   1.000
_cell.angle_alpha   90.00
_cell.angle_beta   90.00
_cell.angle_gamma   90.00
#
_symmetry.space_group_name_H-M   'P 1'
#
loop_
_entity.id
_entity.type
_entity.pdbx_description
1 polymer ?
#
loop_
_entity_poly.entity_id
_entity_poly.type
_entity_poly.pdbx_seq_one_letter_code
_entity_poly.pdbx_strand_id
1 'polypeptide(L)'
;MAAAGPTLLLESRDAQERREWRRSKAAEFEAQVDALPYVDKEYEDPAVRAEVNRLVQEEMRRSTRTPADILAELPPVPELRTELVPMFARECERVRAGRPPTLAVDTGRYESAGKAPGGRGAEDPNAWKGAVKAAMVHLQHQDARHENLDLMLRFGPNAWRVHNQHLEAFLAKAQMEVVERKREIELLNRDRRLNQQAAAVELGRLEQAWKDGVQKNADIQTACWQLEAEIAGLKTEAEALGIITDDSMQQD
;
A
#
# COMPACT_ATOMS: atom_id res chain seq x y z
N MET A 1 34.27 -10.38 -8.85
CA MET A 1 32.87 -10.44 -8.36
C MET A 1 32.70 -9.38 -7.29
N ALA A 2 32.36 -8.15 -7.69
CA ALA A 2 32.12 -7.07 -6.74
C ALA A 2 30.67 -7.22 -6.25
N ALA A 3 30.50 -7.53 -4.96
CA ALA A 3 29.19 -7.50 -4.33
C ALA A 3 28.60 -6.10 -4.53
N ALA A 4 27.44 -6.01 -5.18
CA ALA A 4 26.67 -4.78 -5.23
C ALA A 4 26.34 -4.39 -3.78
N GLY A 5 27.06 -3.39 -3.25
CA GLY A 5 26.79 -2.86 -1.92
C GLY A 5 25.33 -2.39 -1.84
N PRO A 6 24.73 -2.39 -0.64
CA PRO A 6 23.37 -1.91 -0.47
C PRO A 6 23.28 -0.50 -1.04
N THR A 7 22.31 -0.26 -1.94
CA THR A 7 21.94 1.09 -2.38
C THR A 7 21.61 1.88 -1.12
N LEU A 8 22.56 2.67 -0.63
CA LEU A 8 22.37 3.61 0.47
C LEU A 8 21.52 4.77 -0.05
N LEU A 9 20.23 4.51 -0.27
CA LEU A 9 19.25 5.55 -0.09
C LEU A 9 19.33 5.91 1.39
N LEU A 10 19.74 7.15 1.68
CA LEU A 10 19.66 7.72 3.01
C LEU A 10 18.17 7.80 3.36
N GLU A 11 17.62 6.67 3.82
CA GLU A 11 16.26 6.63 4.33
C GLU A 11 16.23 7.61 5.49
N SER A 12 15.27 8.54 5.47
CA SER A 12 15.09 9.41 6.63
C SER A 12 14.80 8.52 7.84
N ARG A 13 15.21 8.96 9.03
CA ARG A 13 14.90 8.29 10.29
C ARG A 13 13.41 7.94 10.38
N ASP A 14 12.54 8.84 9.94
CA ASP A 14 11.10 8.63 9.89
C ASP A 14 10.68 7.47 8.95
N ALA A 15 11.43 7.20 7.89
CA ALA A 15 11.16 6.08 6.99
C ALA A 15 11.53 4.74 7.62
N GLN A 16 12.56 4.70 8.46
CA GLN A 16 12.96 3.51 9.22
C GLN A 16 11.93 3.23 10.33
N GLU A 17 11.57 4.24 11.11
CA GLU A 17 10.56 4.13 12.19
C GLU A 17 9.20 3.67 11.63
N ARG A 18 8.78 4.16 10.46
CA ARG A 18 7.56 3.67 9.77
C ARG A 18 7.65 2.20 9.35
N ARG A 19 8.82 1.72 8.92
CA ARG A 19 9.00 0.31 8.55
C ARG A 19 8.93 -0.59 9.77
N GLU A 20 9.55 -0.17 10.87
CA GLU A 20 9.53 -0.92 12.13
C GLU A 20 8.11 -0.99 12.71
N TRP A 21 7.38 0.12 12.72
CA TRP A 21 5.97 0.14 13.10
C TRP A 21 5.13 -0.83 12.26
N ARG A 22 5.29 -0.80 10.92
CA ARG A 22 4.59 -1.72 10.01
C ARG A 22 4.93 -3.18 10.30
N ARG A 23 6.20 -3.51 10.57
CA ARG A 23 6.62 -4.87 10.92
C ARG A 23 6.01 -5.34 12.24
N SER A 24 6.03 -4.48 13.26
CA SER A 24 5.46 -4.80 14.56
C SER A 24 3.94 -5.02 14.47
N LYS A 25 3.22 -4.16 13.77
CA LYS A 25 1.77 -4.32 13.58
C LYS A 25 1.43 -5.52 12.70
N ALA A 26 2.22 -5.80 11.66
CA ALA A 26 2.03 -6.99 10.84
C ALA A 26 2.23 -8.27 11.66
N ALA A 27 3.25 -8.33 12.52
CA ALA A 27 3.50 -9.49 13.40
C ALA A 27 2.38 -9.70 14.42
N GLU A 28 1.84 -8.62 15.00
CA GLU A 28 0.68 -8.69 15.90
C GLU A 28 -0.56 -9.21 15.17
N PHE A 29 -0.79 -8.75 13.93
CA PHE A 29 -1.92 -9.19 13.11
C PHE A 29 -1.78 -10.65 12.64
N GLU A 30 -0.60 -11.05 12.15
CA GLU A 30 -0.31 -12.44 11.74
C GLU A 30 -0.44 -13.43 12.90
N ALA A 31 -0.19 -12.99 14.14
CA ALA A 31 -0.42 -13.82 15.32
C ALA A 31 -1.90 -14.03 15.67
N GLN A 32 -2.79 -13.16 15.17
CA GLN A 32 -4.19 -13.12 15.57
C GLN A 32 -5.17 -13.58 14.46
N VAL A 33 -4.76 -13.48 13.19
CA VAL A 33 -5.62 -13.81 12.04
C VAL A 33 -4.87 -14.72 11.09
N ASP A 34 -5.34 -15.97 10.96
CA ASP A 34 -4.88 -16.93 9.95
C ASP A 34 -5.91 -17.01 8.82
N ALA A 35 -5.45 -16.91 7.58
CA ALA A 35 -6.25 -17.06 6.37
C ALA A 35 -5.38 -17.66 5.27
N LEU A 36 -5.93 -18.61 4.50
CA LEU A 36 -5.17 -19.39 3.52
C LEU A 36 -5.59 -19.09 2.06
N PRO A 37 -5.28 -17.90 1.48
CA PRO A 37 -5.68 -17.53 0.12
C PRO A 37 -5.39 -18.55 -0.99
N TYR A 38 -4.30 -19.33 -0.91
CA TYR A 38 -3.97 -20.32 -1.94
C TYR A 38 -4.81 -21.61 -1.84
N VAL A 39 -5.52 -21.81 -0.72
CA VAL A 39 -6.34 -22.97 -0.41
C VAL A 39 -7.83 -22.60 -0.50
N ASP A 40 -8.22 -21.53 0.18
CA ASP A 40 -9.60 -21.08 0.36
C ASP A 40 -10.11 -20.31 -0.87
N LYS A 41 -10.35 -20.96 -2.00
CA LYS A 41 -10.76 -20.26 -3.24
C LYS A 41 -12.19 -19.72 -3.25
N GLU A 42 -12.97 -19.99 -2.21
CA GLU A 42 -14.38 -19.61 -2.11
C GLU A 42 -14.60 -18.09 -2.10
N TYR A 43 -13.60 -17.30 -1.68
CA TYR A 43 -13.68 -15.84 -1.75
C TYR A 43 -13.66 -15.28 -3.18
N GLU A 44 -13.26 -16.08 -4.18
CA GLU A 44 -13.27 -15.67 -5.59
C GLU A 44 -14.71 -15.60 -6.14
N ASP A 45 -15.67 -16.26 -5.48
CA ASP A 45 -17.09 -16.16 -5.83
C ASP A 45 -17.63 -14.75 -5.53
N PRO A 46 -18.13 -14.03 -6.55
CA PRO A 46 -18.75 -12.71 -6.36
C PRO A 46 -19.91 -12.71 -5.35
N ALA A 47 -20.67 -13.80 -5.24
CA ALA A 47 -21.80 -13.89 -4.30
C ALA A 47 -21.32 -13.91 -2.84
N VAL A 48 -20.30 -14.73 -2.54
CA VAL A 48 -19.65 -14.77 -1.21
C VAL A 48 -19.08 -13.41 -0.88
N ARG A 49 -18.38 -12.77 -1.81
CA ARG A 49 -17.80 -11.44 -1.61
C ARG A 49 -18.87 -10.38 -1.35
N ALA A 50 -20.01 -10.42 -2.04
CA ALA A 50 -21.11 -9.49 -1.82
C ALA A 50 -21.71 -9.65 -0.41
N GLU A 51 -21.89 -10.89 0.04
CA GLU A 51 -22.41 -11.18 1.38
C GLU A 51 -21.42 -10.77 2.48
N VAL A 52 -20.14 -11.09 2.33
CA VAL A 52 -19.08 -10.65 3.25
C VAL A 52 -19.04 -9.12 3.33
N ASN A 53 -19.10 -8.42 2.20
CA ASN A 53 -19.15 -6.95 2.20
C ASN A 53 -20.40 -6.41 2.91
N ARG A 54 -21.55 -7.06 2.76
CA ARG A 54 -22.79 -6.69 3.47
C ARG A 54 -22.62 -6.82 4.98
N LEU A 55 -22.01 -7.92 5.44
CA LEU A 55 -21.73 -8.15 6.86
C LEU A 55 -20.73 -7.12 7.41
N VAL A 56 -19.65 -6.85 6.66
CA VAL A 56 -18.67 -5.80 7.02
C VAL A 56 -19.34 -4.44 7.16
N GLN A 57 -20.25 -4.07 6.24
CA GLN A 57 -20.97 -2.80 6.31
C GLN A 57 -21.90 -2.70 7.53
N GLU A 58 -22.60 -3.79 7.87
CA GLU A 58 -23.46 -3.81 9.06
C GLU A 58 -22.63 -3.67 10.35
N GLU A 59 -21.47 -4.35 10.43
CA GLU A 59 -20.54 -4.19 11.56
C GLU A 59 -19.92 -2.79 11.61
N MET A 60 -19.55 -2.20 10.46
CA MET A 60 -19.10 -0.81 10.40
C MET A 60 -20.18 0.15 10.91
N ARG A 61 -21.46 -0.11 10.63
CA ARG A 61 -22.59 0.70 11.11
C ARG A 61 -22.79 0.57 12.63
N ARG A 62 -22.51 -0.61 13.19
CA ARG A 62 -22.60 -0.89 14.63
C ARG A 62 -21.38 -0.41 15.40
N SER A 63 -20.23 -0.33 14.73
CA SER A 63 -18.98 0.06 15.35
C SER A 63 -19.06 1.50 15.88
N THR A 64 -18.56 1.70 17.10
CA THR A 64 -18.44 3.03 17.71
C THR A 64 -17.18 3.77 17.24
N ARG A 65 -16.28 3.09 16.52
CA ARG A 65 -15.04 3.67 16.02
C ARG A 65 -15.32 4.60 14.85
N THR A 66 -14.83 5.82 14.97
CA THR A 66 -14.88 6.79 13.87
C THR A 66 -13.64 6.65 12.98
N PRO A 67 -13.68 7.14 11.72
CA PRO A 67 -12.49 7.21 10.89
C PRO A 67 -11.31 7.94 11.55
N ALA A 68 -11.58 8.90 12.44
CA ALA A 68 -10.55 9.60 13.19
C ALA A 68 -9.81 8.67 14.18
N ASP A 69 -10.52 7.75 14.83
CA ASP A 69 -9.93 6.78 15.76
C ASP A 69 -9.05 5.76 15.04
N ILE A 70 -9.33 5.47 13.77
CA ILE A 70 -8.50 4.60 12.93
C ILE A 70 -7.23 5.34 12.51
N LEU A 71 -7.35 6.61 12.12
CA LEU A 71 -6.21 7.44 11.76
C LEU A 71 -5.29 7.71 12.95
N ALA A 72 -5.83 7.74 14.18
CA ALA A 72 -5.04 7.90 15.40
C ALA A 72 -4.10 6.72 15.68
N GLU A 73 -4.36 5.52 15.14
CA GLU A 73 -3.45 4.36 15.25
C GLU A 73 -2.26 4.46 14.28
N LEU A 74 -2.37 5.29 13.26
CA LEU A 74 -1.28 5.51 12.30
C LEU A 74 -0.24 6.44 12.90
N PRO A 75 1.06 6.26 12.56
CA PRO A 75 2.09 7.21 12.96
C PRO A 75 1.74 8.62 12.47
N PRO A 76 2.03 9.66 13.26
CA PRO A 76 1.68 11.04 12.90
C PRO A 76 2.32 11.43 11.57
N VAL A 77 1.57 12.21 10.78
CA VAL A 77 2.07 12.73 9.52
C VAL A 77 3.28 13.63 9.83
N PRO A 78 4.44 13.41 9.18
CA PRO A 78 5.60 14.27 9.40
C PRO A 78 5.26 15.73 9.09
N GLU A 79 5.63 16.63 9.99
CA GLU A 79 5.44 18.05 9.77
C GLU A 79 6.30 18.49 8.57
N LEU A 80 5.68 19.18 7.62
CA LEU A 80 6.42 19.83 6.54
C LEU A 80 7.29 20.91 7.19
N ARG A 81 8.62 20.78 7.06
CA ARG A 81 9.61 21.76 7.56
C ARG A 81 9.58 23.03 6.72
N THR A 82 8.48 23.79 6.81
CA THR A 82 8.27 25.08 6.13
C THR A 82 9.25 26.14 6.62
N GLU A 83 9.79 25.97 7.83
CA GLU A 83 10.81 26.81 8.45
C GLU A 83 12.10 26.90 7.63
N LEU A 84 12.49 25.80 6.96
CA LEU A 84 13.73 25.73 6.20
C LEU A 84 13.68 26.52 4.90
N VAL A 85 12.47 26.78 4.37
CA VAL A 85 12.28 27.47 3.09
C VAL A 85 11.06 28.39 3.18
N PRO A 86 11.22 29.66 3.57
CA PRO A 86 10.13 30.63 3.69
C PRO A 86 9.31 30.80 2.39
N MET A 87 9.93 30.58 1.22
CA MET A 87 9.23 30.60 -0.06
C MET A 87 8.27 29.43 -0.22
N PHE A 88 8.63 28.25 0.27
CA PHE A 88 7.78 27.07 0.26
C PHE A 88 6.61 27.24 1.22
N ALA A 89 6.85 27.80 2.42
CA ALA A 89 5.79 28.14 3.38
C ALA A 89 4.72 29.03 2.75
N ARG A 90 5.14 30.12 2.10
CA ARG A 90 4.26 31.06 1.40
C ARG A 90 3.48 30.40 0.26
N GLU A 91 4.11 29.48 -0.47
CA GLU A 91 3.46 28.75 -1.55
C GLU A 91 2.43 27.75 -1.02
N CYS A 92 2.74 27.04 0.07
CA CYS A 92 1.77 26.20 0.75
C CYS A 92 0.57 27.00 1.25
N GLU A 93 0.78 28.18 1.85
CA GLU A 93 -0.30 29.08 2.26
C GLU A 93 -1.14 29.55 1.07
N ARG A 94 -0.50 29.91 -0.05
CA ARG A 94 -1.17 30.32 -1.29
C ARG A 94 -2.07 29.21 -1.83
N VAL A 95 -1.55 27.98 -1.89
CA VAL A 95 -2.30 26.79 -2.35
C VAL A 95 -3.43 26.45 -1.40
N ARG A 96 -3.20 26.48 -0.09
CA ARG A 96 -4.25 26.28 0.94
C ARG A 96 -5.36 27.32 0.83
N ALA A 97 -5.01 28.56 0.47
CA ALA A 97 -5.96 29.64 0.22
C ALA A 97 -6.62 29.58 -1.17
N GLY A 98 -6.32 28.57 -2.00
CA GLY A 98 -6.90 28.39 -3.33
C GLY A 98 -6.58 29.50 -4.33
N ARG A 99 -5.53 30.30 -4.09
CA ARG A 99 -5.16 31.40 -4.98
C ARG A 99 -4.54 30.85 -6.27
N PRO A 100 -4.63 31.55 -7.42
CA PRO A 100 -3.91 31.17 -8.63
C PRO A 100 -2.39 31.36 -8.47
N PRO A 101 -1.55 30.68 -9.29
CA PRO A 101 -0.10 30.87 -9.28
C PRO A 101 0.26 32.34 -9.51
N THR A 102 1.18 32.87 -8.70
CA THR A 102 1.62 34.28 -8.78
C THR A 102 2.61 34.55 -9.93
N LEU A 103 3.20 33.50 -10.50
CA LEU A 103 4.16 33.57 -11.59
C LEU A 103 3.43 33.53 -12.95
N ALA A 104 2.73 34.60 -13.29
CA ALA A 104 2.56 34.90 -14.71
C ALA A 104 3.93 35.36 -15.24
N VAL A 105 4.55 34.57 -16.10
CA VAL A 105 5.77 34.98 -16.78
C VAL A 105 5.42 36.19 -17.64
N ASP A 106 5.92 37.37 -17.27
CA ASP A 106 5.72 38.58 -18.05
C ASP A 106 6.51 38.50 -19.35
N THR A 107 5.83 38.12 -20.44
CA THR A 107 6.39 38.10 -21.79
C THR A 107 6.38 39.48 -22.43
N GLY A 108 5.61 40.44 -21.88
CA GLY A 108 5.49 41.80 -22.40
C GLY A 108 6.83 42.54 -22.41
N ARG A 109 7.73 42.19 -21.49
CA ARG A 109 9.11 42.69 -21.43
C ARG A 109 9.93 42.36 -22.68
N TYR A 110 9.69 41.21 -23.32
CA TYR A 110 10.38 40.80 -24.53
C TYR A 110 9.67 41.27 -25.82
N GLU A 111 8.34 41.41 -25.77
CA GLU A 111 7.52 41.87 -26.90
C GLU A 111 7.60 43.39 -27.15
N SER A 112 8.00 44.16 -26.13
CA SER A 112 8.14 45.63 -26.20
C SER A 112 9.50 46.08 -26.75
N ALA A 113 10.41 45.15 -27.00
CA ALA A 113 11.75 45.38 -27.52
C ALA A 113 11.71 46.05 -28.90
N GLY A 114 12.28 47.26 -29.03
CA GLY A 114 12.50 47.89 -30.34
C GLY A 114 11.29 48.59 -30.95
N LYS A 115 10.18 48.76 -30.22
CA LYS A 115 9.07 49.62 -30.67
C LYS A 115 9.38 51.08 -30.35
N ALA A 116 9.41 51.93 -31.38
CA ALA A 116 9.51 53.37 -31.19
C ALA A 116 8.25 53.90 -30.48
N PRO A 117 8.37 54.92 -29.60
CA PRO A 117 7.20 55.58 -29.01
C PRO A 117 6.27 56.13 -30.10
N GLY A 118 4.99 55.75 -30.07
CA GLY A 118 3.97 56.21 -31.02
C GLY A 118 2.94 57.14 -30.39
N GLY A 119 2.22 57.90 -31.22
CA GLY A 119 1.17 58.83 -30.77
C GLY A 119 1.69 59.89 -29.80
N ARG A 120 1.00 60.12 -28.67
CA ARG A 120 1.39 61.10 -27.64
C ARG A 120 2.77 60.85 -27.01
N GLY A 121 3.30 59.63 -27.11
CA GLY A 121 4.65 59.29 -26.62
C GLY A 121 5.78 59.73 -27.55
N ALA A 122 5.48 60.07 -28.82
CA ALA A 122 6.48 60.54 -29.77
C ALA A 122 6.96 61.97 -29.47
N GLU A 123 6.14 62.77 -28.78
CA GLU A 123 6.44 64.14 -28.37
C GLU A 123 7.10 64.24 -26.99
N ASP A 124 7.16 63.14 -26.23
CA ASP A 124 7.77 63.10 -24.89
C ASP A 124 9.25 62.64 -24.94
N PRO A 125 10.22 63.51 -24.60
CA PRO A 125 11.63 63.15 -24.56
C PRO A 125 11.96 62.02 -23.57
N ASN A 126 11.18 61.84 -22.50
CA ASN A 126 11.42 60.79 -21.51
C ASN A 126 10.99 59.41 -22.03
N ALA A 127 9.91 59.33 -22.81
CA ALA A 127 9.50 58.11 -23.50
C ALA A 127 10.60 57.62 -24.47
N TRP A 128 11.25 58.53 -25.20
CA TRP A 128 12.39 58.20 -26.07
C TRP A 128 13.61 57.72 -25.29
N LYS A 129 13.96 58.35 -24.15
CA LYS A 129 15.04 57.87 -23.27
C LYS A 129 14.77 56.44 -22.75
N GLY A 130 13.52 56.16 -22.37
CA GLY A 130 13.09 54.83 -21.96
C GLY A 130 13.22 53.79 -23.08
N ALA A 131 12.78 54.15 -24.29
CA ALA A 131 12.89 53.28 -25.47
C ALA A 131 14.34 52.99 -25.86
N VAL A 132 15.23 53.98 -25.81
CA VAL A 132 16.67 53.79 -26.07
C VAL A 132 17.29 52.86 -25.03
N LYS A 133 16.98 53.07 -23.74
CA LYS A 133 17.47 52.19 -22.66
C LYS A 133 16.98 50.75 -22.84
N ALA A 134 15.71 50.56 -23.22
CA ALA A 134 15.17 49.24 -23.53
C ALA A 134 15.89 48.61 -24.72
N ALA A 135 16.09 49.34 -25.82
CA ALA A 135 16.82 48.86 -26.99
C ALA A 135 18.27 48.46 -26.67
N MET A 136 18.97 49.24 -25.83
CA MET A 136 20.32 48.88 -25.36
C MET A 136 20.32 47.58 -24.55
N VAL A 137 19.37 47.41 -23.63
CA VAL A 137 19.23 46.16 -22.86
C VAL A 137 18.96 44.98 -23.79
N HIS A 138 18.12 45.17 -24.82
CA HIS A 138 17.85 44.12 -25.80
C HIS A 138 19.05 43.75 -26.65
N LEU A 139 19.83 44.75 -27.10
CA LEU A 139 21.07 44.51 -27.84
C LEU A 139 22.03 43.64 -27.01
N GLN A 140 22.29 44.05 -25.76
CA GLN A 140 23.16 43.29 -24.87
C GLN A 140 22.63 41.87 -24.59
N HIS A 141 21.31 41.69 -24.49
CA HIS A 141 20.72 40.37 -24.37
C HIS A 141 20.91 39.52 -25.64
N GLN A 142 20.81 40.11 -26.83
CA GLN A 142 21.09 39.37 -28.07
C GLN A 142 22.57 38.99 -28.17
N ASP A 143 23.49 39.87 -27.78
CA ASP A 143 24.93 39.57 -27.75
C ASP A 143 25.21 38.39 -26.81
N ALA A 144 24.69 38.42 -25.58
CA ALA A 144 24.80 37.30 -24.64
C ALA A 144 24.12 36.02 -25.15
N ARG A 145 22.98 36.14 -25.85
CA ARG A 145 22.31 34.99 -26.48
C ARG A 145 23.18 34.38 -27.59
N HIS A 146 23.84 35.20 -28.40
CA HIS A 146 24.76 34.73 -29.43
C HIS A 146 25.93 33.97 -28.80
N GLU A 147 26.57 34.51 -27.77
CA GLU A 147 27.64 33.82 -27.04
C GLU A 147 27.15 32.48 -26.45
N ASN A 148 25.97 32.47 -25.83
CA ASN A 148 25.37 31.25 -25.28
C ASN A 148 25.05 30.21 -26.37
N LEU A 149 24.57 30.63 -27.53
CA LEU A 149 24.30 29.75 -28.66
C LEU A 149 25.59 29.19 -29.25
N ASP A 150 26.66 29.99 -29.33
CA ASP A 150 27.97 29.53 -29.77
C ASP A 150 28.54 28.48 -28.80
N LEU A 151 28.42 28.70 -27.49
CA LEU A 151 28.80 27.71 -26.48
C LEU A 151 27.94 26.43 -26.59
N MET A 152 26.64 26.58 -26.78
CA MET A 152 25.72 25.45 -26.94
C MET A 152 26.04 24.64 -28.21
N LEU A 153 26.37 25.31 -29.32
CA LEU A 153 26.71 24.62 -30.56
C LEU A 153 28.03 23.85 -30.42
N ARG A 154 29.01 24.40 -29.70
CA ARG A 154 30.32 23.78 -29.45
C ARG A 154 30.25 22.61 -28.48
N PHE A 155 29.56 22.76 -27.36
CA PHE A 155 29.60 21.81 -26.24
C PHE A 155 28.30 21.02 -26.04
N GLY A 156 27.17 21.53 -26.50
CA GLY A 156 25.84 20.96 -26.31
C GLY A 156 25.73 19.51 -26.80
N PRO A 157 26.17 19.15 -28.02
CA PRO A 157 26.09 17.77 -28.49
C PRO A 157 26.83 16.77 -27.59
N ASN A 158 28.02 17.14 -27.09
CA ASN A 158 28.81 16.27 -26.22
C ASN A 158 28.21 16.21 -24.80
N ALA A 159 27.79 17.33 -24.25
CA ALA A 159 27.11 17.38 -22.96
C ALA A 159 25.82 16.55 -22.97
N TRP A 160 25.05 16.61 -24.06
CA TRP A 160 23.81 15.85 -24.22
C TRP A 160 24.06 14.35 -24.33
N ARG A 161 25.12 13.92 -25.04
CA ARG A 161 25.51 12.51 -25.07
C ARG A 161 25.87 11.97 -23.69
N VAL A 162 26.66 12.73 -22.92
CA VAL A 162 27.02 12.36 -21.53
C VAL A 162 25.78 12.33 -20.64
N HIS A 163 24.88 13.30 -20.78
CA HIS A 163 23.60 13.30 -20.07
C HIS A 163 22.76 12.07 -20.40
N ASN A 164 22.64 11.71 -21.68
CA ASN A 164 21.93 10.50 -22.09
C ASN A 164 22.58 9.24 -21.52
N GLN A 165 23.91 9.14 -21.52
CA GLN A 165 24.61 8.01 -20.88
C GLN A 165 24.29 7.90 -19.38
N HIS A 166 24.21 9.02 -18.66
CA HIS A 166 23.79 9.02 -17.27
C HIS A 166 22.32 8.58 -17.11
N LEU A 167 21.42 9.03 -17.99
CA LEU A 167 20.02 8.60 -17.98
C LEU A 167 19.87 7.11 -18.28
N GLU A 168 20.62 6.58 -19.24
CA GLU A 168 20.65 5.16 -19.57
C GLU A 168 21.15 4.32 -18.38
N ALA A 169 22.22 4.76 -17.72
CA ALA A 169 22.74 4.10 -16.51
C ALA A 169 21.73 4.15 -15.35
N PHE A 170 21.05 5.28 -15.16
CA PHE A 170 20.00 5.43 -14.15
C PHE A 170 18.80 4.51 -14.45
N LEU A 171 18.35 4.46 -15.70
CA LEU A 171 17.27 3.59 -16.15
C LEU A 171 17.63 2.12 -15.93
N ALA A 172 18.84 1.70 -16.32
CA ALA A 172 19.31 0.33 -16.13
C ALA A 172 19.32 -0.06 -14.65
N LYS A 173 19.77 0.85 -13.76
CA LYS A 173 19.73 0.62 -12.32
C LYS A 173 18.30 0.47 -11.80
N ALA A 174 17.39 1.37 -12.18
CA ALA A 174 15.99 1.29 -11.78
C ALA A 174 15.30 0.00 -12.28
N GLN A 175 15.59 -0.41 -13.52
CA GLN A 175 15.09 -1.67 -14.07
C GLN A 175 15.61 -2.89 -13.30
N MET A 176 16.89 -2.90 -12.93
CA MET A 176 17.47 -3.96 -12.11
C MET A 176 16.79 -4.03 -10.72
N GLU A 177 16.54 -2.89 -10.08
CA GLU A 177 15.81 -2.86 -8.80
C GLU A 177 14.40 -3.44 -8.94
N VAL A 178 13.68 -3.15 -10.03
CA VAL A 178 12.35 -3.74 -10.29
C VAL A 178 12.45 -5.26 -10.46
N VAL A 179 13.44 -5.77 -11.19
CA VAL A 179 13.63 -7.21 -11.38
C VAL A 179 13.93 -7.91 -10.06
N GLU A 180 14.84 -7.36 -9.24
CA GLU A 180 15.16 -7.93 -7.93
C GLU A 180 13.94 -7.94 -7.00
N ARG A 181 13.17 -6.85 -6.94
CA ARG A 181 11.94 -6.82 -6.12
C ARG A 181 10.88 -7.80 -6.61
N LYS A 182 10.73 -8.00 -7.92
CA LYS A 182 9.83 -9.03 -8.46
C LYS A 182 10.27 -10.43 -8.05
N ARG A 183 11.57 -10.71 -8.12
CA ARG A 183 12.15 -11.97 -7.66
C ARG A 183 11.89 -12.21 -6.17
N GLU A 184 12.09 -11.21 -5.33
CA GLU A 184 11.78 -11.29 -3.88
C GLU A 184 10.30 -11.62 -3.64
N ILE A 185 9.39 -10.96 -4.37
CA ILE A 185 7.94 -11.22 -4.28
C ILE A 185 7.61 -12.64 -4.74
N GLU A 186 8.20 -13.12 -5.83
CA GLU A 186 7.97 -14.46 -6.35
C GLU A 186 8.45 -15.55 -5.37
N LEU A 187 9.62 -15.37 -4.77
CA LEU A 187 10.14 -16.28 -3.74
C LEU A 187 9.20 -16.31 -2.53
N LEU A 188 8.80 -15.15 -2.02
CA LEU A 188 7.85 -15.04 -0.91
C LEU A 188 6.52 -15.73 -1.22
N ASN A 189 5.96 -15.52 -2.42
CA ASN A 189 4.71 -16.13 -2.84
C ASN A 189 4.83 -17.64 -2.98
N ARG A 190 5.98 -18.14 -3.46
CA ARG A 190 6.27 -19.58 -3.51
C ARG A 190 6.31 -20.18 -2.11
N ASP A 191 7.01 -19.55 -1.19
CA ASP A 191 7.12 -20.04 0.19
C ASP A 191 5.76 -20.03 0.90
N ARG A 192 4.99 -18.94 0.75
CA ARG A 192 3.60 -18.86 1.24
C ARG A 192 2.73 -19.97 0.68
N ARG A 193 2.79 -20.21 -0.63
CA ARG A 193 2.01 -21.29 -1.27
C ARG A 193 2.39 -22.66 -0.70
N LEU A 194 3.67 -22.96 -0.52
CA LEU A 194 4.11 -24.24 0.05
C LEU A 194 3.63 -24.41 1.49
N ASN A 195 3.76 -23.38 2.32
CA ASN A 195 3.30 -23.41 3.71
C ASN A 195 1.79 -23.63 3.81
N GLN A 196 1.00 -22.91 3.01
CA GLN A 196 -0.46 -23.05 3.01
C GLN A 196 -0.91 -24.42 2.47
N GLN A 197 -0.23 -24.94 1.44
CA GLN A 197 -0.52 -26.29 0.94
C GLN A 197 -0.20 -27.38 1.97
N ALA A 198 0.88 -27.23 2.74
CA ALA A 198 1.20 -28.14 3.83
C ALA A 198 0.13 -28.08 4.95
N ALA A 199 -0.29 -26.86 5.32
CA ALA A 199 -1.36 -26.66 6.29
C ALA A 199 -2.69 -27.28 5.81
N ALA A 200 -3.03 -27.14 4.53
CA ALA A 200 -4.26 -27.72 3.97
C ALA A 200 -4.31 -29.25 4.09
N VAL A 201 -3.17 -29.93 3.87
CA VAL A 201 -3.08 -31.39 4.04
C VAL A 201 -3.35 -31.78 5.50
N GLU A 202 -2.76 -31.05 6.44
CA GLU A 202 -2.95 -31.31 7.86
C GLU A 202 -4.38 -30.99 8.32
N LEU A 203 -4.97 -29.89 7.85
CA LEU A 203 -6.37 -29.53 8.10
C LEU A 203 -7.31 -30.63 7.58
N GLY A 204 -7.11 -31.12 6.36
CA GLY A 204 -7.92 -32.22 5.81
C GLY A 204 -7.77 -33.52 6.62
N ARG A 205 -6.57 -33.82 7.12
CA ARG A 205 -6.33 -34.97 8.01
C ARG A 205 -7.09 -34.83 9.34
N LEU A 206 -7.03 -33.65 9.95
CA LEU A 206 -7.73 -33.35 11.20
C LEU A 206 -9.25 -33.35 11.02
N GLU A 207 -9.74 -32.81 9.90
CA GLU A 207 -11.15 -32.81 9.54
C GLU A 207 -11.68 -34.24 9.39
N GLN A 208 -10.95 -35.12 8.70
CA GLN A 208 -11.33 -36.52 8.57
C GLN A 208 -11.32 -37.24 9.92
N ALA A 209 -10.28 -37.04 10.73
CA ALA A 209 -10.19 -37.64 12.07
C ALA A 209 -11.35 -37.16 12.97
N TRP A 210 -11.75 -35.89 12.84
CA TRP A 210 -12.92 -35.35 13.53
C TRP A 210 -14.21 -36.00 13.04
N LYS A 211 -14.44 -36.08 11.72
CA LYS A 211 -15.61 -36.75 11.13
C LYS A 211 -15.73 -38.21 11.58
N ASP A 212 -14.63 -38.94 11.54
CA ASP A 212 -14.56 -40.33 12.00
C ASP A 212 -14.87 -40.43 13.50
N GLY A 213 -14.37 -39.50 14.31
CA GLY A 213 -14.66 -39.45 15.75
C GLY A 213 -16.13 -39.18 16.05
N VAL A 214 -16.75 -38.24 15.33
CA VAL A 214 -18.19 -37.93 15.45
C VAL A 214 -19.02 -39.15 15.03
N GLN A 215 -18.69 -39.78 13.90
CA GLN A 215 -19.40 -40.97 13.43
C GLN A 215 -19.29 -42.12 14.43
N LYS A 216 -18.08 -42.42 14.92
CA LYS A 216 -17.88 -43.46 15.94
C LYS A 216 -18.70 -43.20 17.20
N ASN A 217 -18.74 -41.96 17.68
CA ASN A 217 -19.56 -41.61 18.84
C ASN A 217 -21.05 -41.82 18.57
N ALA A 218 -21.54 -41.47 17.38
CA ALA A 218 -22.93 -41.72 16.98
C ALA A 218 -23.26 -43.22 16.88
N ASP A 219 -22.34 -44.02 16.32
CA ASP A 219 -22.48 -45.46 16.21
C ASP A 219 -22.51 -46.12 17.61
N ILE A 220 -21.64 -45.67 18.52
CA ILE A 220 -21.62 -46.13 19.93
C ILE A 220 -22.93 -45.79 20.62
N GLN A 221 -23.44 -44.56 20.49
CA GLN A 221 -24.73 -44.16 21.08
C GLN A 221 -25.87 -45.03 20.55
N THR A 222 -25.88 -45.32 19.25
CA THR A 222 -26.89 -46.18 18.63
C THR A 222 -26.81 -47.61 19.18
N ALA A 223 -25.60 -48.17 19.32
CA ALA A 223 -25.39 -49.50 19.91
C ALA A 223 -25.80 -49.55 21.39
N CYS A 224 -25.48 -48.51 22.18
CA CYS A 224 -25.94 -48.40 23.56
C CYS A 224 -27.47 -48.39 23.64
N TRP A 225 -28.15 -47.61 22.80
CA TRP A 225 -29.63 -47.61 22.77
C TRP A 225 -30.22 -48.97 22.40
N GLN A 226 -29.62 -49.70 21.47
CA GLN A 226 -30.06 -51.05 21.12
C GLN A 226 -29.89 -52.02 22.29
N LEU A 227 -28.72 -52.00 22.95
CA LEU A 227 -28.46 -52.84 24.12
C LEU A 227 -29.37 -52.49 25.30
N GLU A 228 -29.63 -51.21 25.55
CA GLU A 228 -30.58 -50.76 26.58
C GLU A 228 -32.00 -51.25 26.29
N ALA A 229 -32.44 -51.22 25.02
CA ALA A 229 -33.73 -51.76 24.61
C ALA A 229 -33.83 -53.28 24.76
N GLU A 230 -32.76 -54.02 24.41
CA GLU A 230 -32.68 -55.47 24.60
C GLU A 230 -32.70 -55.84 26.09
N ILE A 231 -31.90 -55.15 26.92
CA ILE A 231 -31.90 -55.34 28.38
C ILE A 231 -33.28 -55.06 28.97
N ALA A 232 -33.95 -53.99 28.53
CA ALA A 232 -35.31 -53.68 28.97
C ALA A 232 -36.30 -54.80 28.58
N GLY A 233 -36.22 -55.33 27.36
CA GLY A 233 -37.01 -56.47 26.91
C GLY A 233 -36.77 -57.72 27.77
N LEU A 234 -35.51 -58.10 27.97
CA LEU A 234 -35.14 -59.25 28.79
C LEU A 234 -35.59 -59.11 30.26
N LYS A 235 -35.52 -57.89 30.83
CA LYS A 235 -36.06 -57.61 32.17
C LYS A 235 -37.56 -57.89 32.24
N THR A 236 -38.33 -57.43 31.25
CA THR A 236 -39.78 -57.70 31.21
C THR A 236 -40.11 -59.19 31.06
N GLU A 237 -39.32 -59.95 30.30
CA GLU A 237 -39.50 -61.39 30.13
C GLU A 237 -39.12 -62.17 31.41
N ALA A 238 -38.03 -61.79 32.08
CA ALA A 238 -37.62 -62.36 33.35
C ALA A 238 -38.66 -62.11 34.47
N GLU A 239 -39.25 -60.91 34.51
CA GLU A 239 -40.37 -60.58 35.39
C GLU A 239 -41.60 -61.45 35.11
N ALA A 240 -41.94 -61.68 33.83
CA ALA A 240 -43.07 -62.52 33.44
C ALA A 240 -42.88 -64.01 33.78
N LEU A 241 -41.63 -64.50 33.79
CA LEU A 241 -41.26 -65.86 34.18
C LEU A 241 -41.07 -66.04 35.69
N GLY A 242 -41.23 -64.98 36.49
CA GLY A 242 -41.12 -65.03 37.96
C GLY A 242 -39.68 -65.20 38.47
N ILE A 243 -38.68 -64.93 37.64
CA ILE A 243 -37.28 -64.91 38.04
C ILE A 243 -37.01 -63.51 38.60
N ILE A 244 -37.05 -63.37 39.92
CA ILE A 244 -36.80 -62.11 40.63
C ILE A 244 -35.43 -61.57 40.23
N THR A 245 -35.40 -60.42 39.56
CA THR A 245 -34.19 -59.62 39.39
C THR A 245 -34.21 -58.54 40.46
N ASP A 246 -33.88 -58.93 41.70
CA ASP A 246 -33.69 -57.97 42.78
C ASP A 246 -32.36 -57.25 42.53
N ASP A 247 -32.44 -55.95 42.29
CA ASP A 247 -31.32 -55.04 42.11
C ASP A 247 -30.68 -54.79 43.48
N SER A 248 -29.99 -55.79 44.02
CA SER A 248 -29.36 -55.72 45.33
C SER A 248 -27.87 -56.06 45.28
N MET A 249 -27.08 -55.36 44.47
CA MET A 249 -25.61 -55.19 44.60
C MET A 249 -25.17 -54.04 43.67
N GLN A 250 -24.55 -52.92 44.05
CA GLN A 250 -23.85 -52.45 45.24
C GLN A 250 -23.80 -50.91 45.15
N GLN A 251 -24.20 -50.20 46.21
CA GLN A 251 -23.69 -48.87 46.53
C GLN A 251 -22.53 -49.08 47.50
N ASP A 252 -21.31 -48.83 47.04
CA ASP A 252 -20.13 -48.38 47.80
C ASP A 252 -19.21 -47.60 46.84
#